data_AF-A0AAW7KJG2-F1
#
_entry.id   AF-A0AAW7KJG2-F1
#
_cell.length_a   1.000
_cell.length_b   1.000
_cell.length_c   1.000
_cell.angle_alpha   90.00
_cell.angle_beta   90.00
_cell.angle_gamma   90.00
#
_symmetry.space_group_name_H-M   'P 1'
#
loop_
_entity.id
_entity.type
_entity.pdbx_description
1 polymer ?
#
loop_
_entity_poly.entity_id
_entity_poly.type
_entity_poly.pdbx_seq_one_letter_code
_entity_poly.pdbx_strand_id
1 'polypeptide(L)'
;MKDWFKNRLNGLNGYLDQKYPDFEAIFTESDGDKKSLSLNKVLFKVLSFAVLSAGLLLIINLALITFTDRGGVFGDFLGGVLNPILTFFTLFGLIATIVIQRQELRLARHEYEKTADALSTQAIETTFFNILDLHHKIVDNLKVDLEELSYKSEAERALKGITASLVYSQLGESLSSKKTKVEGRAVFEEILTFLSVEAKTPDDALDRYKNLQKHHNHILGHYFRNLYQALKIIDGYEENKLTYEEKRKYSSILRAQLSTKELALLFVNCLESVSDSGQFKNLLVEFQMLEHLPIQKRKDGYSLAGSKVAIASEDMLLQYKEKKEIGVNLKKYYGGAFGTNGGVPYNLSPNKSMQPTADASTD
;
A
#
# COMPACT_ATOMS: atom_id res chain seq x y z
N MET A 1 33.40 17.96 -63.58
CA MET A 1 33.12 19.00 -62.54
C MET A 1 32.20 18.48 -61.43
N LYS A 2 31.13 17.74 -61.74
CA LYS A 2 30.18 17.16 -60.77
C LYS A 2 30.81 16.14 -59.79
N ASP A 3 31.65 15.22 -60.29
CA ASP A 3 32.28 14.18 -59.45
C ASP A 3 33.35 14.74 -58.50
N TRP A 4 34.05 15.80 -58.92
CA TRP A 4 35.04 16.48 -58.10
C TRP A 4 34.39 17.19 -56.90
N PHE A 5 33.26 17.88 -57.13
CA PHE A 5 32.48 18.51 -56.06
C PHE A 5 31.92 17.46 -55.09
N LYS A 6 31.42 16.33 -55.62
CA LYS A 6 30.88 15.24 -54.81
C LYS A 6 31.96 14.59 -53.91
N ASN A 7 33.17 14.38 -54.43
CA ASN A 7 34.29 13.87 -53.64
C ASN A 7 34.74 14.84 -52.55
N ARG A 8 34.78 16.16 -52.83
CA ARG A 8 35.10 17.18 -51.81
C ARG A 8 34.03 17.24 -50.71
N LEU A 9 32.75 17.16 -51.09
CA LEU A 9 31.63 17.19 -50.14
C LEU A 9 31.62 15.95 -49.24
N ASN A 10 31.94 14.78 -49.79
CA ASN A 10 32.07 13.54 -49.03
C ASN A 10 33.26 13.58 -48.07
N GLY A 11 34.41 14.11 -48.50
CA GLY A 11 35.57 14.29 -47.61
C GLY A 11 35.29 15.25 -46.45
N LEU A 12 34.53 16.32 -46.72
CA LEU A 12 34.13 17.29 -45.71
C LEU A 12 33.12 16.70 -44.72
N ASN A 13 32.15 15.91 -45.19
CA ASN A 13 31.25 15.15 -44.32
C ASN A 13 31.99 14.15 -43.42
N GLY A 14 33.00 13.45 -43.95
CA GLY A 14 33.83 12.53 -43.17
C GLY A 14 34.62 13.24 -42.07
N TYR A 15 35.17 14.43 -42.36
CA TYR A 15 35.86 15.26 -41.37
C TYR A 15 34.92 15.77 -40.27
N LEU A 16 33.71 16.21 -40.64
CA LEU A 16 32.69 16.63 -39.67
C LEU A 16 32.21 15.47 -38.79
N ASP A 17 31.99 14.29 -39.36
CA ASP A 17 31.60 13.11 -38.57
C ASP A 17 32.73 12.67 -37.61
N GLN A 18 34.01 12.94 -37.92
CA GLN A 18 35.14 12.69 -37.01
C GLN A 18 35.21 13.69 -35.84
N LYS A 19 34.79 14.94 -36.03
CA LYS A 19 34.78 16.01 -35.00
C LYS A 19 33.48 16.09 -34.20
N TYR A 20 32.44 15.40 -34.65
CA TYR A 20 31.16 15.32 -33.98
C TYR A 20 31.23 14.83 -32.52
N PRO A 21 32.01 13.81 -32.14
CA PRO A 21 32.09 13.33 -30.75
C PRO A 21 32.60 14.39 -29.77
N ASP A 22 33.55 15.24 -30.18
CA ASP A 22 34.08 16.33 -29.36
C ASP A 22 33.02 17.40 -29.07
N PHE A 23 32.14 17.67 -30.05
CA PHE A 23 31.01 18.58 -29.89
C PHE A 23 29.91 17.95 -29.04
N GLU A 24 29.62 16.67 -29.25
CA GLU A 24 28.64 15.92 -28.47
C GLU A 24 29.00 15.86 -26.98
N ALA A 25 30.28 15.66 -26.65
CA ALA A 25 30.80 15.68 -25.29
C ALA A 25 30.51 16.99 -24.52
N ILE A 26 30.30 18.11 -25.22
CA ILE A 26 29.94 19.39 -24.59
C ILE A 26 28.47 19.39 -24.11
N PHE A 27 27.62 18.54 -24.70
CA PHE A 27 26.18 18.50 -24.45
C PHE A 27 25.70 17.22 -23.76
N THR A 28 26.57 16.23 -23.57
CA THR A 28 26.23 14.96 -22.92
C THR A 28 27.27 14.58 -21.89
N GLU A 29 26.94 14.77 -20.61
CA GLU A 29 27.52 13.96 -19.54
C GLU A 29 26.58 12.79 -19.28
N SER A 30 27.02 11.60 -19.69
CA SER A 30 26.53 10.27 -19.32
C SER A 30 25.08 9.89 -19.66
N ASP A 31 24.99 8.74 -20.34
CA ASP A 31 23.83 7.89 -20.61
C ASP A 31 22.69 8.41 -21.52
N GLY A 32 22.82 8.07 -22.81
CA GLY A 32 22.05 6.92 -23.29
C GLY A 32 20.62 7.16 -23.76
N ASP A 33 20.35 8.21 -24.53
CA ASP A 33 19.12 8.26 -25.33
C ASP A 33 19.44 8.45 -26.83
N LYS A 34 19.17 7.45 -27.67
CA LYS A 34 19.49 7.47 -29.12
C LYS A 34 18.85 8.64 -29.88
N LYS A 35 17.86 9.30 -29.27
CA LYS A 35 17.14 10.46 -29.83
C LYS A 35 17.84 11.81 -29.58
N SER A 36 18.67 11.94 -28.53
CA SER A 36 19.50 13.14 -28.32
C SER A 36 20.68 13.18 -29.29
N LEU A 37 21.26 12.00 -29.58
CA LEU A 37 22.32 11.75 -30.57
C LEU A 37 21.96 12.25 -31.98
N SER A 38 20.71 12.14 -32.43
CA SER A 38 20.35 12.57 -33.79
C SER A 38 20.23 14.10 -33.91
N LEU A 39 19.78 14.76 -32.85
CA LEU A 39 19.56 16.21 -32.85
C LEU A 39 20.88 16.98 -32.74
N ASN A 40 21.77 16.55 -31.83
CA ASN A 40 23.11 17.15 -31.69
C ASN A 40 23.90 17.04 -33.00
N LYS A 41 23.75 15.91 -33.72
CA LYS A 41 24.37 15.70 -35.03
C LYS A 41 23.83 16.63 -36.11
N VAL A 42 22.53 16.90 -36.11
CA VAL A 42 21.93 17.90 -37.02
C VAL A 42 22.42 19.30 -36.65
N LEU A 43 22.43 19.65 -35.36
CA LEU A 43 22.90 20.94 -34.86
C LEU A 43 24.35 21.21 -35.30
N PHE A 44 25.24 20.24 -35.10
CA PHE A 44 26.65 20.34 -35.47
C PHE A 44 26.86 20.53 -36.98
N LYS A 45 26.10 19.80 -37.81
CA LYS A 45 26.20 19.91 -39.28
C LYS A 45 25.73 21.28 -39.77
N VAL A 46 24.64 21.81 -39.23
CA VAL A 46 24.14 23.15 -39.58
C VAL A 46 25.15 24.22 -39.14
N LEU A 47 25.69 24.12 -37.92
CA LEU A 47 26.69 25.06 -37.41
C LEU A 47 27.97 25.06 -38.25
N SER A 48 28.49 23.86 -38.55
CA SER A 48 29.70 23.69 -39.35
C SER A 48 29.51 24.22 -40.77
N PHE A 49 28.35 24.00 -41.38
CA PHE A 49 28.01 24.54 -42.69
C PHE A 49 27.93 26.07 -42.68
N ALA A 50 27.35 26.67 -41.63
CA ALA A 50 27.29 28.12 -41.47
C ALA A 50 28.68 28.74 -41.32
N VAL A 51 29.56 28.16 -40.48
CA VAL A 51 30.95 28.59 -40.31
C VAL A 51 31.74 28.48 -41.61
N LEU A 52 31.61 27.37 -42.33
CA LEU A 52 32.30 27.15 -43.60
C LEU A 52 31.81 28.12 -44.69
N SER A 53 30.50 28.38 -44.75
CA SER A 53 29.92 29.34 -45.69
C SER A 53 30.41 30.75 -45.38
N ALA A 54 30.42 31.14 -44.10
CA ALA A 54 30.98 32.42 -43.64
C ALA A 54 32.46 32.57 -44.00
N GLY A 55 33.28 31.55 -43.72
CA GLY A 55 34.70 31.53 -44.03
C GLY A 55 34.97 31.59 -45.54
N LEU A 56 34.20 30.85 -46.35
CA LEU A 56 34.31 30.89 -47.81
C LEU A 56 33.96 32.27 -48.37
N LEU A 57 32.88 32.89 -47.88
CA LEU A 57 32.48 34.24 -48.27
C LEU A 57 33.55 35.28 -47.89
N LEU A 58 34.19 35.13 -46.73
CA LEU A 58 35.31 35.98 -46.31
C LEU A 58 36.51 35.83 -47.25
N ILE A 59 36.89 34.60 -47.59
CA ILE A 59 38.01 34.32 -48.50
C ILE A 59 37.75 34.90 -49.91
N ILE A 60 36.54 34.71 -50.45
CA ILE A 60 36.14 35.28 -51.74
C ILE A 60 36.24 36.80 -51.72
N ASN A 61 35.81 37.43 -50.61
CA ASN A 61 35.89 38.88 -50.49
C ASN A 61 37.35 39.37 -50.37
N LEU A 62 38.17 38.71 -49.55
CA LEU A 62 39.60 39.04 -49.42
C LEU A 62 40.34 38.95 -50.77
N ALA A 63 39.96 37.97 -51.60
CA ALA A 63 40.44 37.86 -52.98
C ALA A 63 39.93 39.02 -53.86
N LEU A 64 38.65 39.38 -53.79
CA LEU A 64 38.09 40.48 -54.59
C LEU A 64 38.73 41.85 -54.27
N ILE A 65 39.06 42.11 -53.00
CA ILE A 65 39.76 43.33 -52.56
C ILE A 65 41.17 43.39 -53.15
N THR A 66 41.89 42.25 -53.19
CA THR A 66 43.23 42.20 -53.80
C THR A 66 43.21 42.43 -55.31
N PHE A 67 42.05 42.26 -55.96
CA PHE A 67 41.85 42.57 -57.38
C PHE A 67 41.19 43.93 -57.66
N THR A 68 40.59 44.58 -56.66
CA THR A 68 39.78 45.81 -56.85
C THR A 68 40.01 46.79 -55.68
N ASP A 69 40.60 47.96 -55.94
CA ASP A 69 40.86 49.03 -54.94
C ASP A 69 39.58 49.76 -54.47
N ARG A 70 38.59 49.02 -53.93
CA ARG A 70 37.29 49.55 -53.48
C ARG A 70 36.94 49.07 -52.08
N GLY A 71 37.67 49.54 -51.08
CA GLY A 71 37.47 49.20 -49.66
C GLY A 71 36.08 49.54 -49.09
N GLY A 72 35.33 50.48 -49.70
CA GLY A 72 33.94 50.77 -49.29
C GLY A 72 32.98 49.60 -49.55
N VAL A 73 33.15 48.89 -50.68
CA VAL A 73 32.32 47.72 -51.04
C VAL A 73 32.59 46.54 -50.11
N PHE A 74 33.81 46.46 -49.56
CA PHE A 74 34.15 45.48 -48.52
C PHE A 74 33.39 45.74 -47.21
N GLY A 75 33.35 47.00 -46.77
CA GLY A 75 32.60 47.40 -45.57
C GLY A 75 31.11 47.07 -45.70
N ASP A 76 30.51 47.38 -46.86
CA ASP A 76 29.10 47.10 -47.14
C ASP A 76 28.79 45.59 -47.15
N PHE A 77 29.69 44.77 -47.72
CA PHE A 77 29.53 43.31 -47.70
C PHE A 77 29.74 42.72 -46.31
N LEU A 78 30.78 43.16 -45.57
CA LEU A 78 31.01 42.71 -44.20
C LEU A 78 29.81 43.05 -43.33
N GLY A 79 29.31 44.28 -43.38
CA GLY A 79 28.10 44.67 -42.64
C GLY A 79 26.86 43.87 -43.05
N GLY A 80 26.70 43.61 -44.35
CA GLY A 80 25.56 42.85 -44.90
C GLY A 80 25.59 41.34 -44.61
N VAL A 81 26.77 40.73 -44.45
CA VAL A 81 26.94 39.28 -44.24
C VAL A 81 27.19 38.94 -42.78
N LEU A 82 27.99 39.73 -42.07
CA LEU A 82 28.34 39.47 -40.67
C LEU A 82 27.10 39.54 -39.76
N ASN A 83 26.22 40.53 -39.96
CA ASN A 83 25.02 40.69 -39.15
C ASN A 83 24.08 39.46 -39.22
N PRO A 84 23.65 38.98 -40.41
CA PRO A 84 22.87 37.75 -40.51
C PRO A 84 23.55 36.52 -39.92
N ILE A 85 24.88 36.41 -40.05
CA ILE A 85 25.65 35.30 -39.44
C ILE A 85 25.58 35.37 -37.91
N LEU A 86 25.82 36.55 -37.32
CA LEU A 86 25.74 36.74 -35.87
C LEU A 86 24.32 36.47 -35.36
N THR A 87 23.28 36.93 -36.07
CA THR A 87 21.86 36.62 -35.77
C THR A 87 21.58 35.12 -35.85
N PHE A 88 22.13 34.43 -36.85
CA PHE A 88 22.02 32.98 -36.96
C PHE A 88 22.65 32.26 -35.77
N PHE A 89 23.86 32.65 -35.33
CA PHE A 89 24.49 32.08 -34.15
C PHE A 89 23.71 32.36 -32.86
N THR A 90 23.09 33.54 -32.72
CA THR A 90 22.24 33.84 -31.56
C THR A 90 20.98 32.97 -31.55
N LEU A 91 20.31 32.82 -32.70
CA LEU A 91 19.16 31.92 -32.84
C LEU A 91 19.56 30.45 -32.57
N PHE A 92 20.71 30.03 -33.10
CA PHE A 92 21.26 28.70 -32.85
C PHE A 92 21.52 28.46 -31.37
N GLY A 93 22.16 29.41 -30.68
CA GLY A 93 22.41 29.34 -29.24
C GLY A 93 21.11 29.28 -28.42
N LEU A 94 20.07 30.01 -28.84
CA LEU A 94 18.74 29.93 -28.23
C LEU A 94 18.11 28.54 -28.42
N ILE A 95 18.14 28.01 -29.65
CA ILE A 95 17.61 26.67 -29.96
C ILE A 95 18.37 25.60 -29.16
N ALA A 96 19.71 25.68 -29.11
CA ALA A 96 20.54 24.77 -28.33
C ALA A 96 20.13 24.81 -26.85
N THR A 97 20.00 26.00 -26.27
CA THR A 97 19.54 26.19 -24.89
C THR A 97 18.16 25.57 -24.65
N ILE A 98 17.18 25.82 -25.53
CA ILE A 98 15.83 25.24 -25.42
C ILE A 98 15.87 23.71 -25.47
N VAL A 99 16.72 23.15 -26.33
CA VAL A 99 16.87 21.70 -26.48
C VAL A 99 17.45 21.08 -25.21
N ILE A 100 18.51 21.68 -24.66
CA ILE A 100 19.15 21.22 -23.41
C ILE A 100 18.13 21.29 -22.26
N GLN A 101 17.46 22.43 -22.08
CA GLN A 101 16.43 22.60 -21.06
C GLN A 101 15.31 21.57 -21.16
N ARG A 102 14.87 21.23 -22.38
CA ARG A 102 13.85 20.20 -22.60
C ARG A 102 14.35 18.80 -22.20
N GLN A 103 15.63 18.51 -22.41
CA GLN A 103 16.24 17.24 -21.99
C GLN A 103 16.36 17.16 -20.47
N GLU A 104 16.87 18.21 -19.81
CA GLU A 104 16.93 18.31 -18.35
C GLU A 104 15.55 18.14 -17.71
N LEU A 105 14.52 18.83 -18.25
CA LEU A 105 13.15 18.67 -17.77
C LEU A 105 12.62 17.24 -17.92
N ARG A 106 13.04 16.52 -18.97
CA ARG A 106 12.63 15.12 -19.16
C ARG A 106 13.32 14.20 -18.17
N LEU A 107 14.61 14.37 -17.93
CA LEU A 107 15.37 13.62 -16.92
C LEU A 107 14.82 13.89 -15.52
N ALA A 108 14.62 15.17 -15.19
CA ALA A 108 14.01 15.57 -13.92
C ALA A 108 12.62 14.94 -13.73
N ARG A 109 11.75 14.97 -14.75
CA ARG A 109 10.43 14.29 -14.69
C ARG A 109 10.55 12.79 -14.40
N HIS A 110 11.51 12.12 -15.02
CA HIS A 110 11.75 10.69 -14.82
C HIS A 110 12.23 10.38 -13.39
N GLU A 111 13.12 11.22 -12.84
CA GLU A 111 13.56 11.10 -11.45
C GLU A 111 12.43 11.44 -10.46
N TYR A 112 11.59 12.43 -10.77
CA TYR A 112 10.42 12.77 -9.98
C TYR A 112 9.41 11.63 -9.92
N GLU A 113 9.17 10.94 -11.03
CA GLU A 113 8.29 9.77 -11.09
C GLU A 113 8.80 8.64 -10.18
N LYS A 114 10.09 8.29 -10.31
CA LYS A 114 10.73 7.30 -9.42
C LYS A 114 10.66 7.70 -7.94
N THR A 115 10.83 8.99 -7.64
CA THR A 115 10.75 9.52 -6.27
C THR A 115 9.31 9.45 -5.74
N ALA A 116 8.32 9.77 -6.56
CA ALA A 116 6.90 9.68 -6.19
C ALA A 116 6.49 8.24 -5.87
N ASP A 117 6.95 7.28 -6.67
CA ASP A 117 6.72 5.86 -6.43
C ASP A 117 7.36 5.40 -5.12
N ALA A 118 8.64 5.73 -4.89
CA ALA A 118 9.34 5.40 -3.64
C ALA A 118 8.65 6.01 -2.41
N LEU A 119 8.18 7.26 -2.49
CA LEU A 119 7.42 7.91 -1.43
C LEU A 119 6.07 7.23 -1.16
N SER A 120 5.38 6.76 -2.20
CA SER A 120 4.14 5.98 -2.06
C SER A 120 4.40 4.68 -1.30
N THR A 121 5.44 3.92 -1.69
CA THR A 121 5.83 2.69 -0.98
C THR A 121 6.18 2.96 0.48
N GLN A 122 6.96 4.01 0.75
CA GLN A 122 7.31 4.43 2.11
C GLN A 122 6.07 4.81 2.93
N ALA A 123 5.09 5.48 2.34
CA ALA A 123 3.84 5.84 3.01
C ALA A 123 3.01 4.60 3.40
N ILE A 124 2.97 3.59 2.52
CA ILE A 124 2.33 2.30 2.79
C ILE A 124 3.04 1.59 3.95
N GLU A 125 4.37 1.46 3.89
CA GLU A 125 5.17 0.81 4.93
C GLU A 125 5.01 1.53 6.28
N THR A 126 5.08 2.85 6.29
CA THR A 126 4.88 3.66 7.49
C THR A 126 3.49 3.42 8.09
N THR A 127 2.45 3.42 7.26
CA THR A 127 1.07 3.15 7.70
C THR A 127 0.94 1.74 8.28
N PHE A 128 1.53 0.74 7.62
CA PHE A 128 1.53 -0.65 8.07
C PHE A 128 2.22 -0.82 9.43
N PHE A 129 3.45 -0.30 9.58
CA PHE A 129 4.18 -0.41 10.85
C PHE A 129 3.51 0.38 11.98
N ASN A 130 2.90 1.52 11.69
CA ASN A 130 2.07 2.23 12.68
C ASN A 130 0.88 1.39 13.15
N ILE A 131 0.21 0.66 12.23
CA ILE A 131 -0.88 -0.25 12.59
C ILE A 131 -0.37 -1.40 13.46
N LEU A 132 0.81 -1.94 13.13
CA LEU A 132 1.45 -3.02 13.90
C LEU A 132 1.84 -2.56 15.31
N ASP A 133 2.37 -1.35 15.46
CA ASP A 133 2.65 -0.74 16.76
C ASP A 133 1.38 -0.48 17.56
N LEU A 134 0.31 0.00 16.91
CA LEU A 134 -1.00 0.14 17.55
C LEU A 134 -1.55 -1.21 17.99
N HIS A 135 -1.35 -2.26 17.20
CA HIS A 135 -1.76 -3.61 17.55
C HIS A 135 -1.06 -4.10 18.82
N HIS A 136 0.27 -3.94 18.91
CA HIS A 136 1.02 -4.27 20.13
C HIS A 136 0.56 -3.46 21.34
N LYS A 137 0.33 -2.16 21.18
CA LYS A 137 -0.22 -1.32 22.26
C LYS A 137 -1.60 -1.80 22.71
N ILE A 138 -2.47 -2.26 21.80
CA ILE A 138 -3.77 -2.81 22.18
C ILE A 138 -3.57 -4.09 22.98
N VAL A 139 -2.69 -4.99 22.51
CA VAL A 139 -2.37 -6.24 23.21
C VAL A 139 -1.88 -5.96 24.63
N ASP A 140 -0.91 -5.05 24.80
CA ASP A 140 -0.34 -4.71 26.11
C ASP A 140 -1.37 -4.10 27.07
N ASN A 141 -2.39 -3.42 26.53
CA ASN A 141 -3.46 -2.81 27.31
C ASN A 141 -4.67 -3.72 27.52
N LEU A 142 -4.67 -4.95 27.01
CA LEU A 142 -5.72 -5.93 27.31
C LEU A 142 -5.72 -6.23 28.81
N LYS A 143 -6.90 -6.28 29.40
CA LYS A 143 -7.11 -6.64 30.80
C LYS A 143 -8.33 -7.54 30.89
N VAL A 144 -8.22 -8.58 31.70
CA VAL A 144 -9.35 -9.42 32.08
C VAL A 144 -9.35 -9.64 33.58
N ASP A 145 -10.52 -9.51 34.18
CA ASP A 145 -10.77 -9.94 35.54
C ASP A 145 -11.57 -11.24 35.49
N LEU A 146 -10.98 -12.32 36.00
CA LEU A 146 -11.59 -13.66 35.97
C LEU A 146 -12.91 -13.69 36.76
N GLU A 147 -13.07 -12.82 37.76
CA GLU A 147 -14.33 -12.69 38.49
C GLU A 147 -15.42 -12.09 37.59
N GLU A 148 -15.06 -11.15 36.72
CA GLU A 148 -16.02 -10.50 35.82
C GLU A 148 -16.63 -11.49 34.82
N LEU A 149 -15.83 -12.43 34.33
CA LEU A 149 -16.27 -13.46 33.38
C LEU A 149 -17.30 -14.44 33.96
N SER A 150 -17.41 -14.54 35.30
CA SER A 150 -18.26 -15.51 35.99
C SER A 150 -19.62 -14.96 36.42
N TYR A 151 -19.90 -13.67 36.22
CA TYR A 151 -20.89 -12.96 37.04
C TYR A 151 -22.28 -12.71 36.42
N LYS A 152 -22.61 -13.18 35.21
CA LYS A 152 -23.79 -12.61 34.49
C LYS A 152 -24.67 -13.52 33.62
N SER A 153 -24.75 -14.83 33.85
CA SER A 153 -25.87 -15.63 33.30
C SER A 153 -26.67 -16.41 34.35
N GLU A 154 -28.00 -16.54 34.17
CA GLU A 154 -28.84 -17.39 35.02
C GLU A 154 -28.43 -18.87 34.98
N ALA A 155 -27.77 -19.30 33.89
CA ALA A 155 -27.14 -20.62 33.77
C ALA A 155 -25.90 -20.79 34.68
N GLU A 156 -25.27 -19.69 35.13
CA GLU A 156 -24.05 -19.71 35.95
C GLU A 156 -24.28 -19.91 37.45
N ARG A 157 -25.52 -19.85 37.96
CA ARG A 157 -25.76 -20.13 39.40
C ARG A 157 -25.36 -21.56 39.79
N ALA A 158 -25.39 -22.51 38.84
CA ALA A 158 -24.91 -23.88 39.04
C ALA A 158 -23.38 -24.02 38.84
N LEU A 159 -22.79 -23.25 37.91
CA LEU A 159 -21.35 -23.18 37.65
C LEU A 159 -20.58 -22.43 38.76
N LYS A 160 -21.27 -21.64 39.60
CA LYS A 160 -20.74 -20.75 40.64
C LYS A 160 -19.82 -21.43 41.67
N GLY A 161 -20.12 -22.67 42.06
CA GLY A 161 -19.34 -23.41 43.06
C GLY A 161 -18.20 -24.24 42.46
N ILE A 162 -18.31 -24.56 41.17
CA ILE A 162 -17.47 -25.55 40.49
C ILE A 162 -16.40 -24.83 39.67
N THR A 163 -16.75 -23.82 38.86
CA THR A 163 -15.82 -23.15 37.93
C THR A 163 -14.79 -22.29 38.64
N ALA A 164 -15.19 -21.46 39.60
CA ALA A 164 -14.24 -20.62 40.35
C ALA A 164 -13.28 -21.49 41.18
N SER A 165 -13.83 -22.39 42.01
CA SER A 165 -13.07 -23.37 42.80
C SER A 165 -12.12 -24.23 41.95
N LEU A 166 -12.59 -24.73 40.80
CA LEU A 166 -11.78 -25.59 39.94
C LEU A 166 -10.74 -24.83 39.13
N VAL A 167 -11.03 -23.62 38.64
CA VAL A 167 -10.03 -22.74 38.04
C VAL A 167 -8.92 -22.46 39.05
N TYR A 168 -9.27 -22.11 40.30
CA TYR A 168 -8.30 -21.94 41.38
C TYR A 168 -7.54 -23.24 41.72
N SER A 169 -8.20 -24.40 41.69
CA SER A 169 -7.55 -25.69 42.00
C SER A 169 -6.65 -26.22 40.87
N GLN A 170 -7.00 -25.99 39.60
CA GLN A 170 -6.21 -26.42 38.43
C GLN A 170 -5.03 -25.47 38.14
N LEU A 171 -5.08 -24.24 38.65
CA LEU A 171 -3.98 -23.28 38.60
C LEU A 171 -2.93 -23.50 39.72
N GLY A 172 -3.18 -24.45 40.64
CA GLY A 172 -2.22 -24.89 41.64
C GLY A 172 -2.15 -24.01 42.89
N GLU A 173 -1.83 -24.67 44.01
CA GLU A 173 -1.81 -24.20 45.41
C GLU A 173 -0.80 -23.08 45.74
N SER A 174 -0.29 -22.35 44.73
CA SER A 174 0.68 -21.27 44.91
C SER A 174 0.12 -19.86 44.67
N LEU A 175 -1.18 -19.74 44.35
CA LEU A 175 -1.83 -18.46 44.00
C LEU A 175 -2.81 -17.93 45.04
N SER A 176 -2.67 -18.31 46.31
CA SER A 176 -3.50 -17.76 47.39
C SER A 176 -3.27 -16.25 47.68
N SER A 177 -2.51 -15.51 46.85
CA SER A 177 -2.33 -14.07 47.04
C SER A 177 -1.98 -13.19 45.82
N LYS A 178 -2.05 -13.65 44.56
CA LYS A 178 -1.59 -12.78 43.44
C LYS A 178 -2.43 -12.85 42.15
N LYS A 179 -3.20 -11.77 41.97
CA LYS A 179 -3.86 -11.22 40.75
C LYS A 179 -5.02 -12.02 40.13
N THR A 180 -6.24 -11.63 40.48
CA THR A 180 -7.48 -11.87 39.69
C THR A 180 -7.49 -11.15 38.34
N LYS A 181 -6.59 -10.18 38.16
CA LYS A 181 -6.43 -9.37 36.95
C LYS A 181 -5.23 -9.80 36.15
N VAL A 182 -5.50 -10.27 34.93
CA VAL A 182 -4.48 -10.64 33.95
C VAL A 182 -4.43 -9.56 32.88
N GLU A 183 -3.23 -9.22 32.44
CA GLU A 183 -2.99 -8.14 31.48
C GLU A 183 -2.10 -8.63 30.32
N GLY A 184 -2.14 -7.93 29.19
CA GLY A 184 -1.28 -8.22 28.06
C GLY A 184 -1.62 -9.52 27.35
N ARG A 185 -0.60 -10.21 26.81
CA ARG A 185 -0.75 -11.49 26.11
C ARG A 185 -1.27 -12.64 26.97
N ALA A 186 -1.10 -12.58 28.29
CA ALA A 186 -1.59 -13.62 29.20
C ALA A 186 -3.13 -13.72 29.20
N VAL A 187 -3.83 -12.64 28.81
CA VAL A 187 -5.29 -12.62 28.66
C VAL A 187 -5.79 -13.70 27.70
N PHE A 188 -5.06 -13.97 26.62
CA PHE A 188 -5.47 -14.99 25.64
C PHE A 188 -5.38 -16.41 26.20
N GLU A 189 -4.41 -16.68 27.07
CA GLU A 189 -4.29 -17.98 27.74
C GLU A 189 -5.41 -18.20 28.76
N GLU A 190 -5.74 -17.17 29.54
CA GLU A 190 -6.85 -17.22 30.48
C GLU A 190 -8.19 -17.43 29.80
N ILE A 191 -8.46 -16.69 28.73
CA ILE A 191 -9.70 -16.85 27.98
C ILE A 191 -9.76 -18.27 27.38
N LEU A 192 -8.68 -18.76 26.77
CA LEU A 192 -8.66 -20.11 26.22
C LEU A 192 -8.91 -21.18 27.30
N THR A 193 -8.37 -20.97 28.50
CA THR A 193 -8.60 -21.83 29.66
C THR A 193 -10.06 -21.77 30.08
N PHE A 194 -10.66 -20.59 30.23
CA PHE A 194 -12.08 -20.38 30.53
C PHE A 194 -13.01 -21.10 29.55
N LEU A 195 -12.70 -21.04 28.25
CA LEU A 195 -13.46 -21.76 27.21
C LEU A 195 -13.35 -23.29 27.35
N SER A 196 -12.22 -23.78 27.88
CA SER A 196 -11.91 -25.20 27.98
C SER A 196 -12.37 -25.86 29.28
N VAL A 197 -12.55 -25.10 30.37
CA VAL A 197 -12.88 -25.63 31.71
C VAL A 197 -14.22 -26.37 31.66
N GLU A 198 -14.20 -27.68 31.90
CA GLU A 198 -15.38 -28.57 31.89
C GLU A 198 -16.16 -28.62 30.56
N ALA A 199 -15.59 -28.11 29.48
CA ALA A 199 -16.17 -28.30 28.15
C ALA A 199 -16.18 -29.80 27.83
N LYS A 200 -17.36 -30.35 27.54
CA LYS A 200 -17.51 -31.75 27.11
C LYS A 200 -17.39 -31.85 25.59
N THR A 201 -17.84 -30.81 24.90
CA THR A 201 -17.81 -30.72 23.44
C THR A 201 -17.17 -29.41 22.98
N PRO A 202 -16.70 -29.34 21.72
CA PRO A 202 -16.32 -28.07 21.10
C PRO A 202 -17.42 -27.01 21.10
N ASP A 203 -18.69 -27.42 21.02
CA ASP A 203 -19.83 -26.50 21.05
C ASP A 203 -20.00 -25.81 22.41
N ASP A 204 -19.70 -26.50 23.52
CA ASP A 204 -19.68 -25.87 24.84
C ASP A 204 -18.68 -24.72 24.90
N ALA A 205 -17.48 -24.92 24.33
CA ALA A 205 -16.44 -23.90 24.25
C ALA A 205 -16.86 -22.74 23.34
N LEU A 206 -17.50 -23.04 22.21
CA LEU A 206 -18.03 -22.03 21.29
C LEU A 206 -19.13 -21.19 21.94
N ASP A 207 -20.06 -21.81 22.67
CA ASP A 207 -21.16 -21.10 23.34
C ASP A 207 -20.65 -20.23 24.49
N ARG A 208 -19.63 -20.66 25.23
CA ARG A 208 -18.91 -19.79 26.18
C ARG A 208 -18.27 -18.60 25.47
N TYR A 209 -17.64 -18.80 24.33
CA TYR A 209 -17.06 -17.70 23.56
C TYR A 209 -18.14 -16.73 23.05
N LYS A 210 -19.29 -17.23 22.57
CA LYS A 210 -20.42 -16.37 22.19
C LYS A 210 -20.93 -15.54 23.38
N ASN A 211 -20.98 -16.13 24.58
CA ASN A 211 -21.35 -15.40 25.79
C ASN A 211 -20.33 -14.32 26.16
N LEU A 212 -19.03 -14.62 26.07
CA LEU A 212 -17.95 -13.65 26.22
C LEU A 212 -18.10 -12.51 25.21
N GLN A 213 -18.34 -12.84 23.94
CA GLN A 213 -18.52 -11.86 22.87
C GLN A 213 -19.76 -10.99 23.08
N LYS A 214 -20.83 -11.52 23.66
CA LYS A 214 -22.07 -10.78 23.91
C LYS A 214 -21.98 -9.85 25.12
N HIS A 215 -21.38 -10.30 26.21
CA HIS A 215 -21.41 -9.57 27.49
C HIS A 215 -20.08 -8.87 27.83
N HIS A 216 -18.96 -9.34 27.29
CA HIS A 216 -17.62 -8.81 27.56
C HIS A 216 -16.83 -8.54 26.27
N ASN A 217 -17.52 -8.09 25.19
CA ASN A 217 -16.87 -7.70 23.93
C ASN A 217 -15.75 -6.68 24.11
N HIS A 218 -15.80 -5.87 25.16
CA HIS A 218 -14.80 -4.85 25.43
C HIS A 218 -13.39 -5.44 25.66
N ILE A 219 -13.27 -6.73 26.03
CA ILE A 219 -11.99 -7.40 26.24
C ILE A 219 -11.30 -7.63 24.89
N LEU A 220 -11.84 -8.49 24.03
CA LEU A 220 -11.18 -8.87 22.76
C LEU A 220 -11.70 -8.13 21.52
N GLY A 221 -12.84 -7.46 21.62
CA GLY A 221 -13.52 -6.85 20.48
C GLY A 221 -12.74 -5.69 19.86
N HIS A 222 -12.03 -4.88 20.66
CA HIS A 222 -11.15 -3.84 20.12
C HIS A 222 -9.92 -4.42 19.42
N TYR A 223 -9.33 -5.46 20.01
CA TYR A 223 -8.19 -6.20 19.46
C TYR A 223 -8.52 -6.82 18.10
N PHE A 224 -9.61 -7.59 17.99
CA PHE A 224 -10.01 -8.23 16.74
C PHE A 224 -10.45 -7.22 15.67
N ARG A 225 -11.11 -6.12 16.06
CA ARG A 225 -11.45 -5.04 15.10
C ARG A 225 -10.21 -4.37 14.52
N ASN A 226 -9.17 -4.17 15.34
CA ASN A 226 -7.90 -3.61 14.86
C ASN A 226 -7.19 -4.59 13.90
N LEU A 227 -7.14 -5.88 14.24
CA LEU A 227 -6.56 -6.90 13.35
C LEU A 227 -7.33 -7.02 12.02
N TYR A 228 -8.66 -6.99 12.07
CA TYR A 228 -9.51 -6.92 10.87
C TYR A 228 -9.19 -5.68 10.03
N GLN A 229 -9.09 -4.51 10.65
CA GLN A 229 -8.80 -3.27 9.94
C GLN A 229 -7.40 -3.28 9.30
N ALA A 230 -6.41 -3.88 9.96
CA ALA A 230 -5.07 -4.06 9.41
C ALA A 230 -5.11 -4.90 8.12
N LEU A 231 -5.75 -6.06 8.16
CA LEU A 231 -5.91 -6.91 6.97
C LEU A 231 -6.74 -6.24 5.87
N LYS A 232 -7.80 -5.52 6.25
CA LYS A 232 -8.65 -4.80 5.30
C LYS A 232 -7.90 -3.68 4.58
N ILE A 233 -6.98 -2.98 5.27
CA ILE A 233 -6.14 -1.96 4.63
C ILE A 233 -5.18 -2.61 3.63
N ILE A 234 -4.52 -3.72 4.02
CA ILE A 234 -3.62 -4.47 3.13
C ILE A 234 -4.38 -4.94 1.88
N ASP A 235 -5.56 -5.55 2.07
CA ASP A 235 -6.41 -6.05 0.98
C ASP A 235 -6.91 -4.92 0.07
N GLY A 236 -7.25 -3.77 0.65
CA GLY A 236 -7.87 -2.64 -0.03
C GLY A 236 -6.94 -1.81 -0.93
N TYR A 237 -5.62 -2.04 -0.93
CA TYR A 237 -4.74 -1.39 -1.89
C TYR A 237 -4.98 -1.91 -3.32
N GLU A 238 -4.96 -1.01 -4.30
CA GLU A 238 -5.03 -1.38 -5.73
C GLU A 238 -3.75 -2.10 -6.19
N GLU A 239 -3.85 -2.98 -7.19
CA GLU A 239 -2.71 -3.80 -7.68
C GLU A 239 -1.53 -2.97 -8.23
N ASN A 240 -1.80 -1.77 -8.75
CA ASN A 240 -0.77 -0.83 -9.21
C ASN A 240 0.06 -0.23 -8.06
N LYS A 241 -0.47 -0.20 -6.84
CA LYS A 241 0.21 0.30 -5.64
C LYS A 241 0.81 -0.82 -4.82
N LEU A 242 0.13 -1.95 -4.76
CA LEU A 242 0.53 -3.09 -3.97
C LEU A 242 0.12 -4.37 -4.66
N THR A 243 1.12 -5.08 -5.19
CA THR A 243 0.92 -6.38 -5.83
C THR A 243 0.41 -7.41 -4.82
N TYR A 244 -0.17 -8.50 -5.32
CA TYR A 244 -0.64 -9.59 -4.48
C TYR A 244 0.45 -10.20 -3.59
N GLU A 245 1.67 -10.33 -4.13
CA GLU A 245 2.82 -10.87 -3.39
C GLU A 245 3.23 -9.94 -2.24
N GLU A 246 3.21 -8.62 -2.48
CA GLU A 246 3.51 -7.65 -1.42
C GLU A 246 2.40 -7.59 -0.37
N LYS A 247 1.13 -7.72 -0.75
CA LYS A 247 0.01 -7.90 0.21
C LYS A 247 0.26 -9.12 1.11
N ARG A 248 0.65 -10.25 0.52
CA ARG A 248 1.01 -11.46 1.27
C ARG A 248 2.23 -11.26 2.16
N LYS A 249 3.24 -10.51 1.72
CA LYS A 249 4.39 -10.14 2.56
C LYS A 249 3.92 -9.41 3.82
N TYR A 250 3.10 -8.36 3.69
CA TYR A 250 2.61 -7.60 4.85
C TYR A 250 1.70 -8.43 5.77
N SER A 251 0.76 -9.21 5.21
CA SER A 251 -0.12 -10.06 6.03
C SER A 251 0.68 -11.16 6.74
N SER A 252 1.73 -11.70 6.14
CA SER A 252 2.64 -12.65 6.79
C SER A 252 3.43 -12.01 7.94
N ILE A 253 3.89 -10.77 7.79
CA ILE A 253 4.56 -10.03 8.88
C ILE A 253 3.59 -9.81 10.04
N LEU A 254 2.35 -9.40 9.75
CA LEU A 254 1.29 -9.22 10.75
C LEU A 254 0.96 -10.54 11.47
N ARG A 255 0.83 -11.63 10.71
CA ARG A 255 0.60 -12.98 11.23
C ARG A 255 1.70 -13.45 12.18
N ALA A 256 2.96 -13.12 11.88
CA ALA A 256 4.10 -13.45 12.72
C ALA A 256 4.06 -12.74 14.10
N GLN A 257 3.25 -11.69 14.27
CA GLN A 257 3.07 -11.03 15.57
C GLN A 257 2.10 -11.78 16.49
N LEU A 258 1.29 -12.69 15.95
CA LEU A 258 0.22 -13.38 16.68
C LEU A 258 0.78 -14.62 17.39
N SER A 259 0.52 -14.74 18.69
CA SER A 259 0.80 -15.99 19.42
C SER A 259 -0.14 -17.11 18.99
N THR A 260 0.22 -18.34 19.30
CA THR A 260 -0.64 -19.50 19.01
C THR A 260 -2.00 -19.41 19.72
N LYS A 261 -2.06 -18.83 20.93
CA LYS A 261 -3.30 -18.59 21.69
C LYS A 261 -4.17 -17.53 21.01
N GLU A 262 -3.55 -16.47 20.49
CA GLU A 262 -4.22 -15.45 19.67
C GLU A 262 -4.81 -16.06 18.40
N LEU A 263 -4.07 -16.92 17.70
CA LEU A 263 -4.56 -17.64 16.52
C LEU A 263 -5.74 -18.56 16.85
N ALA A 264 -5.71 -19.25 18.00
CA ALA A 264 -6.83 -20.10 18.42
C ALA A 264 -8.10 -19.29 18.72
N LEU A 265 -7.97 -18.16 19.42
CA LEU A 265 -9.12 -17.29 19.69
C LEU A 265 -9.58 -16.54 18.44
N LEU A 266 -8.67 -16.20 17.52
CA LEU A 266 -9.01 -15.65 16.21
C LEU A 266 -9.84 -16.64 15.39
N PHE A 267 -9.46 -17.92 15.40
CA PHE A 267 -10.25 -19.00 14.79
C PHE A 267 -11.65 -19.06 15.38
N VAL A 268 -11.82 -19.02 16.71
CA VAL A 268 -13.15 -19.06 17.31
C VAL A 268 -13.95 -17.78 16.99
N ASN A 269 -13.30 -16.62 17.03
CA ASN A 269 -13.92 -15.33 16.78
C ASN A 269 -14.52 -15.18 15.37
N CYS A 270 -13.87 -15.77 14.38
CA CYS A 270 -14.26 -15.67 12.97
C CYS A 270 -15.14 -16.85 12.50
N LEU A 271 -15.56 -17.75 13.40
CA LEU A 271 -16.60 -18.72 13.10
C LEU A 271 -17.92 -18.03 12.76
N GLU A 272 -18.74 -18.73 12.01
CA GLU A 272 -20.03 -18.22 11.56
C GLU A 272 -20.94 -17.84 12.73
N SER A 273 -21.59 -16.68 12.61
CA SER A 273 -22.53 -16.12 13.61
C SER A 273 -21.90 -15.74 14.96
N VAL A 274 -20.57 -15.58 15.03
CA VAL A 274 -19.88 -15.16 16.27
C VAL A 274 -19.65 -13.65 16.29
N SER A 275 -18.89 -13.10 15.33
CA SER A 275 -18.50 -11.69 15.33
C SER A 275 -19.07 -10.88 14.17
N ASP A 276 -19.07 -11.45 12.95
CA ASP A 276 -19.55 -10.78 11.75
C ASP A 276 -20.24 -11.76 10.76
N SER A 277 -20.54 -11.28 9.55
CA SER A 277 -21.22 -12.09 8.53
C SER A 277 -20.27 -12.97 7.70
N GLY A 278 -18.96 -12.92 7.98
CA GLY A 278 -17.89 -13.62 7.26
C GLY A 278 -16.83 -12.70 6.66
N GLN A 279 -16.91 -11.37 6.86
CA GLN A 279 -15.94 -10.43 6.28
C GLN A 279 -14.53 -10.71 6.78
N PHE A 280 -14.35 -10.80 8.10
CA PHE A 280 -13.05 -11.05 8.69
C PHE A 280 -12.56 -12.46 8.36
N LYS A 281 -13.45 -13.46 8.37
CA LYS A 281 -13.15 -14.83 7.95
C LYS A 281 -12.57 -14.87 6.52
N ASN A 282 -13.18 -14.16 5.57
CA ASN A 282 -12.72 -14.15 4.19
C ASN A 282 -11.29 -13.59 4.04
N LEU A 283 -10.93 -12.58 4.84
CA LEU A 283 -9.56 -12.07 4.89
C LEU A 283 -8.59 -13.11 5.49
N LEU A 284 -9.03 -13.88 6.48
CA LEU A 284 -8.19 -14.94 7.05
C LEU A 284 -7.92 -16.06 6.03
N VAL A 285 -8.91 -16.41 5.23
CA VAL A 285 -8.77 -17.38 4.13
C VAL A 285 -7.85 -16.82 3.04
N GLU A 286 -8.07 -15.57 2.63
CA GLU A 286 -7.25 -14.90 1.59
C GLU A 286 -5.76 -14.89 1.93
N PHE A 287 -5.43 -14.49 3.16
CA PHE A 287 -4.05 -14.34 3.62
C PHE A 287 -3.52 -15.53 4.42
N GLN A 288 -4.28 -16.64 4.47
CA GLN A 288 -3.90 -17.86 5.19
C GLN A 288 -3.49 -17.58 6.65
N MET A 289 -4.25 -16.73 7.34
CA MET A 289 -3.87 -16.21 8.65
C MET A 289 -3.70 -17.28 9.74
N LEU A 290 -4.33 -18.44 9.56
CA LEU A 290 -4.30 -19.57 10.49
C LEU A 290 -3.27 -20.64 10.15
N GLU A 291 -2.37 -20.41 9.17
CA GLU A 291 -1.38 -21.40 8.70
C GLU A 291 -0.51 -21.99 9.83
N HIS A 292 -0.20 -21.20 10.87
CA HIS A 292 0.64 -21.63 12.00
C HIS A 292 -0.15 -21.92 13.27
N LEU A 293 -1.47 -22.10 13.17
CA LEU A 293 -2.30 -22.54 14.28
C LEU A 293 -1.94 -24.00 14.63
N PRO A 294 -1.48 -24.31 15.86
CA PRO A 294 -1.22 -25.69 16.25
C PRO A 294 -2.56 -26.41 16.44
N ILE A 295 -2.80 -27.47 15.66
CA ILE A 295 -4.03 -28.27 15.71
C ILE A 295 -3.66 -29.71 16.06
N GLN A 296 -4.32 -30.28 17.06
CA GLN A 296 -4.14 -31.68 17.46
C GLN A 296 -5.49 -32.40 17.54
N LYS A 297 -5.63 -33.49 16.78
CA LYS A 297 -6.83 -34.33 16.82
C LYS A 297 -6.95 -35.05 18.17
N ARG A 298 -8.17 -35.06 18.72
CA ARG A 298 -8.56 -35.78 19.95
C ARG A 298 -9.82 -36.60 19.68
N LYS A 299 -10.29 -37.34 20.70
CA LYS A 299 -11.48 -38.19 20.58
C LYS A 299 -12.72 -37.40 20.19
N ASP A 300 -12.91 -36.23 20.78
CA ASP A 300 -14.14 -35.43 20.68
C ASP A 300 -13.96 -34.15 19.85
N GLY A 301 -12.95 -34.10 18.97
CA GLY A 301 -12.68 -32.95 18.09
C GLY A 301 -11.19 -32.60 18.03
N TYR A 302 -10.88 -31.31 17.94
CA TYR A 302 -9.52 -30.78 17.79
C TYR A 302 -9.16 -29.83 18.93
N SER A 303 -7.99 -30.05 19.51
CA SER A 303 -7.35 -29.09 20.41
C SER A 303 -6.61 -28.04 19.58
N LEU A 304 -6.75 -26.78 19.96
CA LEU A 304 -6.06 -25.66 19.33
C LEU A 304 -5.06 -25.06 20.33
N ALA A 305 -3.87 -24.73 19.84
CA ALA A 305 -2.81 -24.07 20.62
C ALA A 305 -2.52 -24.74 21.97
N GLY A 306 -2.59 -26.07 22.04
CA GLY A 306 -2.32 -26.84 23.25
C GLY A 306 -3.40 -26.76 24.32
N SER A 307 -4.66 -26.44 23.97
CA SER A 307 -5.79 -26.53 24.89
C SER A 307 -5.90 -27.92 25.54
N LYS A 308 -6.29 -28.02 26.81
CA LYS A 308 -6.44 -29.31 27.52
C LYS A 308 -7.65 -30.13 27.04
N VAL A 309 -8.57 -29.51 26.31
CA VAL A 309 -9.76 -30.15 25.74
C VAL A 309 -9.91 -29.78 24.26
N ALA A 310 -10.71 -30.55 23.51
CA ALA A 310 -11.08 -30.19 22.16
C ALA A 310 -12.01 -28.96 22.18
N ILE A 311 -11.64 -27.91 21.44
CA ILE A 311 -12.41 -26.66 21.37
C ILE A 311 -12.86 -26.33 19.94
N ALA A 312 -12.54 -27.20 18.97
CA ALA A 312 -12.98 -27.10 17.59
C ALA A 312 -13.51 -28.44 17.09
N SER A 313 -14.63 -28.42 16.39
CA SER A 313 -15.14 -29.58 15.64
C SER A 313 -14.57 -29.60 14.21
N GLU A 314 -14.79 -30.71 13.50
CA GLU A 314 -14.45 -30.80 12.07
C GLU A 314 -15.23 -29.77 11.25
N ASP A 315 -16.53 -29.61 11.53
CA ASP A 315 -17.39 -28.62 10.86
C ASP A 315 -16.88 -27.19 11.05
N MET A 316 -16.40 -26.85 12.26
CA MET A 316 -15.80 -25.55 12.54
C MET A 316 -14.54 -25.30 11.69
N LEU A 317 -13.69 -26.32 11.50
CA LEU A 317 -12.50 -26.20 10.63
C LEU A 317 -12.89 -26.06 9.16
N LEU A 318 -13.90 -26.81 8.70
CA LEU A 318 -14.37 -26.77 7.31
C LEU A 318 -14.91 -25.39 6.90
N GLN A 319 -15.39 -24.57 7.85
CA GLN A 319 -15.82 -23.20 7.58
C GLN A 319 -14.72 -22.28 7.02
N TYR A 320 -13.44 -22.65 7.18
CA TYR A 320 -12.27 -21.91 6.70
C TYR A 320 -11.68 -22.47 5.42
N LYS A 321 -12.24 -23.53 4.86
CA LYS A 321 -11.75 -24.15 3.63
C LYS A 321 -11.88 -23.19 2.43
N GLU A 322 -12.99 -22.46 2.38
CA GLU A 322 -13.34 -21.58 1.27
C GLU A 322 -13.88 -20.25 1.80
N LYS A 323 -13.75 -19.20 0.98
CA LYS A 323 -14.36 -17.91 1.29
C LYS A 323 -15.88 -18.07 1.32
N LYS A 324 -16.52 -17.44 2.29
CA LYS A 324 -17.97 -17.36 2.34
C LYS A 324 -18.46 -16.34 1.31
N GLU A 325 -19.41 -16.74 0.48
CA GLU A 325 -20.16 -15.79 -0.33
C GLU A 325 -21.01 -14.91 0.59
N ILE A 326 -20.64 -13.64 0.69
CA ILE A 326 -21.42 -12.65 1.44
C ILE A 326 -22.46 -12.13 0.47
N GLY A 327 -23.67 -12.68 0.56
CA GLY A 327 -24.81 -12.18 -0.23
C GLY A 327 -24.99 -10.67 -0.05
N VAL A 328 -25.52 -10.00 -1.09
CA VAL A 328 -25.87 -8.58 -1.01
C VAL A 328 -26.88 -8.42 0.12
N ASN A 329 -26.44 -7.84 1.23
CA ASN A 329 -27.32 -7.56 2.34
C ASN A 329 -28.21 -6.37 1.93
N LEU A 330 -29.40 -6.70 1.42
CA LEU A 330 -30.45 -5.76 1.04
C LEU A 330 -31.10 -5.06 2.26
N LYS A 331 -30.58 -5.27 3.47
CA LYS A 331 -31.05 -4.54 4.66
C LYS A 331 -30.76 -3.06 4.48
N LYS A 332 -31.83 -2.28 4.61
CA LYS A 332 -31.86 -0.82 4.56
C LYS A 332 -30.86 -0.23 5.54
N TYR A 333 -29.82 0.38 5.02
CA TYR A 333 -28.78 1.03 5.81
C TYR A 333 -29.21 2.40 6.28
N TYR A 334 -28.77 2.77 7.47
CA TYR A 334 -28.91 4.14 7.96
C TYR A 334 -27.97 5.07 7.19
N GLY A 335 -26.85 4.64 6.62
CA GLY A 335 -25.88 5.60 6.06
C GLY A 335 -25.42 6.64 7.12
N GLY A 336 -24.78 7.73 6.69
CA GLY A 336 -24.29 8.75 7.62
C GLY A 336 -23.39 8.21 8.73
N ALA A 337 -23.42 8.81 9.93
CA ALA A 337 -22.57 8.44 11.06
C ALA A 337 -22.80 7.00 11.59
N PHE A 338 -23.95 6.38 11.28
CA PHE A 338 -24.28 5.02 11.71
C PHE A 338 -23.99 3.97 10.63
N GLY A 339 -23.66 4.38 9.41
CA GLY A 339 -23.29 3.49 8.31
C GLY A 339 -24.25 2.32 8.15
N THR A 340 -23.74 1.11 8.36
CA THR A 340 -24.49 -0.15 8.21
C THR A 340 -25.01 -0.74 9.53
N ASN A 341 -25.07 0.06 10.61
CA ASN A 341 -25.49 -0.41 11.92
C ASN A 341 -26.95 -0.88 11.92
N GLY A 342 -27.15 -2.21 11.93
CA GLY A 342 -28.46 -2.86 11.94
C GLY A 342 -29.22 -2.73 13.28
N GLY A 343 -28.57 -2.21 14.32
CA GLY A 343 -29.22 -1.88 15.59
C GLY A 343 -29.98 -0.56 15.55
N VAL A 344 -29.79 0.27 14.52
CA VAL A 344 -30.56 1.50 14.38
C VAL A 344 -31.92 1.19 13.75
N PRO A 345 -33.03 1.53 14.44
CA PRO A 345 -34.37 1.31 13.91
C PRO A 345 -34.55 1.89 12.50
N TYR A 346 -35.14 1.11 11.59
CA TYR A 346 -35.31 1.48 10.18
C TYR A 346 -36.08 2.81 9.98
N ASN A 347 -37.01 3.12 10.89
CA ASN A 347 -37.79 4.36 10.87
C ASN A 347 -36.93 5.63 11.04
N LEU A 348 -35.68 5.49 11.47
CA LEU A 348 -34.73 6.60 11.61
C LEU A 348 -33.77 6.70 10.40
N SER A 349 -33.82 5.78 9.42
CA SER A 349 -32.92 5.82 8.26
C SER A 349 -33.12 7.08 7.38
N PRO A 350 -32.05 7.77 6.95
CA PRO A 350 -32.10 9.00 6.16
C PRO A 350 -32.55 8.77 4.72
N ASN A 351 -32.60 7.53 4.24
CA ASN A 351 -33.20 7.19 2.94
C ASN A 351 -34.74 7.16 2.99
N LYS A 352 -35.36 7.42 4.15
CA LYS A 352 -36.80 7.67 4.22
C LYS A 352 -37.05 9.04 3.59
N SER A 353 -37.85 9.08 2.52
CA SER A 353 -38.40 10.33 2.01
C SER A 353 -39.07 11.06 3.17
N MET A 354 -38.60 12.27 3.47
CA MET A 354 -39.31 13.20 4.33
C MET A 354 -40.64 13.52 3.64
N GLN A 355 -41.69 12.73 3.90
CA GLN A 355 -43.04 13.21 3.66
C GLN A 355 -43.21 14.44 4.57
N PRO A 356 -43.58 15.61 4.03
CA PRO A 356 -43.95 16.73 4.86
C PRO A 356 -45.12 16.25 5.72
N THR A 357 -45.01 16.43 7.04
CA THR A 357 -46.16 16.41 7.93
C THR A 357 -47.06 17.58 7.56
N ALA A 358 -47.90 17.40 6.55
CA ALA A 358 -49.13 18.15 6.42
C ALA A 358 -50.12 17.48 7.37
N ASP A 359 -50.21 18.01 8.58
CA ASP A 359 -51.42 18.02 9.42
C ASP A 359 -51.11 18.88 10.65
N ALA A 360 -51.18 20.19 10.42
CA ALA A 360 -51.35 21.21 11.44
C ALA A 360 -52.37 22.23 10.93
N SER A 361 -53.61 21.77 10.75
CA SER A 361 -54.81 22.61 10.65
C SER A 361 -56.04 21.71 10.67
N THR A 362 -57.07 22.11 11.45
CA THR A 362 -58.32 21.42 11.84
C THR A 362 -58.12 20.48 13.05
N ASP A 363 -58.52 20.82 14.27
CA ASP A 363 -59.56 21.73 14.79
C ASP A 363 -59.09 22.58 15.99
#